data_AF-A0A1I7ZB98-F1
#
_entry.id   AF-A0A1I7ZB98-F1
#
_cell.length_a   1.000
_cell.length_b   1.000
_cell.length_c   1.000
_cell.angle_alpha   90.00
_cell.angle_beta   90.00
_cell.angle_gamma   90.00
#
_symmetry.space_group_name_H-M   'P 1'
#
loop_
_entity.id
_entity.type
_entity.pdbx_description
1 polymer ?
#
loop_
_entity_poly.entity_id
_entity_poly.type
_entity_poly.pdbx_seq_one_letter_code
_entity_poly.pdbx_strand_id
1 'polypeptide(L)'
;MVVTRFYYVFVRAAMINRSLVMTSTPPSSSAPLYAVFVPKAIGSPAGEVFKSLREASTYATSPLPKQYGARFKRFTLQEEANVYARCGSGDPTSSETSVSGEQVVASEPSAPYPTASRPQLNEVKRAIESNNNELFRKLAEQNPRVLINTQADTPTVIAEGCRYNALHLAAKVGNLFVTKYVLDLVQDHDRLAKVYDTQDVAFRSEALLENFLTTPDRGENSTPLHFASKFGHADLVAILASFSVCNLTTRNKYAMSPADVVCERFSGESRTQRSATIRRLLGAFYVGLYRSVDCGGEPTLAEPTYRYPPHFWNPSSSGTQTPIKSNSRRSIRNPDSAARVTALFSKLSISSTPSADCLKTHKLSAVAGPFESEDSANDFFKKWNSNGKDVKLCDAVSGYEKVGRGLAKANDVLFSEYSTTFGMLVITFDPAEEKFFDAEDGEIETTDGKQEPIAAM
;
A
#
# COMPACT_ATOMS: atom_id res chain seq x y z
N MET A 1 29.86 -21.34 -36.19
CA MET A 1 31.20 -20.81 -35.85
C MET A 1 31.08 -19.29 -35.73
N VAL A 2 31.64 -18.70 -34.67
CA VAL A 2 31.77 -17.24 -34.40
C VAL A 2 30.51 -16.56 -33.84
N VAL A 3 30.31 -16.49 -32.51
CA VAL A 3 30.92 -15.63 -31.46
C VAL A 3 30.35 -14.20 -31.40
N THR A 4 29.42 -14.02 -30.45
CA THR A 4 29.42 -13.02 -29.37
C THR A 4 29.88 -11.58 -29.68
N ARG A 5 28.93 -10.66 -29.94
CA ARG A 5 29.04 -9.23 -29.58
C ARG A 5 27.63 -8.61 -29.50
N PHE A 6 27.27 -8.09 -28.32
CA PHE A 6 26.59 -6.80 -28.06
C PHE A 6 26.01 -6.80 -26.63
N TYR A 7 26.93 -6.88 -25.66
CA TYR A 7 26.74 -6.42 -24.28
C TYR A 7 27.85 -5.41 -24.06
N TYR A 8 27.61 -4.09 -24.21
CA TYR A 8 28.46 -3.00 -23.71
C TYR A 8 27.87 -1.62 -24.08
N VAL A 9 26.76 -1.22 -23.47
CA VAL A 9 26.39 0.20 -23.33
C VAL A 9 25.64 0.41 -22.02
N PHE A 10 26.36 0.26 -20.91
CA PHE A 10 26.01 0.91 -19.64
C PHE A 10 27.33 1.19 -18.93
N VAL A 11 27.44 2.34 -18.28
CA VAL A 11 28.66 2.96 -17.72
C VAL A 11 29.41 3.88 -18.70
N ARG A 12 28.87 5.08 -18.93
CA ARG A 12 29.60 6.37 -18.97
C ARG A 12 28.67 7.52 -19.34
N ALA A 13 28.02 8.13 -18.34
CA ALA A 13 27.48 9.50 -18.43
C ALA A 13 26.95 9.94 -17.05
N ALA A 14 27.83 10.41 -16.18
CA ALA A 14 27.52 11.38 -15.10
C ALA A 14 28.79 11.66 -14.27
N MET A 15 29.83 12.17 -14.93
CA MET A 15 30.80 13.06 -14.29
C MET A 15 30.85 14.29 -15.18
N ILE A 16 30.49 15.45 -14.62
CA ILE A 16 30.99 16.82 -14.88
C ILE A 16 29.95 17.77 -14.27
N ASN A 17 30.19 18.16 -13.00
CA ASN A 17 30.20 19.54 -12.51
C ASN A 17 30.06 19.58 -10.99
N ARG A 18 31.20 19.66 -10.31
CA ARG A 18 31.30 20.42 -9.06
C ARG A 18 32.75 20.86 -8.89
N SER A 19 32.99 22.15 -9.14
CA SER A 19 34.29 22.79 -8.97
C SER A 19 34.33 23.54 -7.63
N LEU A 20 35.54 23.53 -7.04
CA LEU A 20 36.06 24.26 -5.85
C LEU A 20 35.54 23.77 -4.48
N VAL A 21 36.38 23.36 -3.52
CA VAL A 21 37.63 23.99 -3.01
C VAL A 21 38.61 22.95 -2.42
N MET A 22 39.89 23.09 -2.81
CA MET A 22 41.19 22.90 -2.12
C MET A 22 41.51 21.70 -1.19
N THR A 23 42.47 20.90 -1.67
CA THR A 23 43.70 20.37 -1.02
C THR A 23 43.67 19.81 0.41
N SER A 24 43.80 18.49 0.53
CA SER A 24 44.81 17.86 1.40
C SER A 24 45.09 16.42 0.95
N THR A 25 46.37 16.05 0.97
CA THR A 25 47.03 14.78 0.63
C THR A 25 46.29 13.48 1.01
N PRO A 26 46.49 12.36 0.28
CA PRO A 26 45.89 11.07 0.63
C PRO A 26 46.58 10.48 1.87
N PRO A 27 45.86 10.07 2.93
CA PRO A 27 46.48 9.35 4.03
C PRO A 27 46.72 7.89 3.63
N SER A 28 47.89 7.40 4.05
CA SER A 28 48.31 6.00 4.03
C SER A 28 47.20 5.06 4.52
N SER A 29 47.13 3.85 3.95
CA SER A 29 46.15 2.85 4.35
C SER A 29 46.38 2.42 5.80
N SER A 30 45.71 3.07 6.75
CA SER A 30 45.68 2.65 8.15
C SER A 30 44.79 1.40 8.28
N ALA A 31 45.25 0.41 9.04
CA ALA A 31 44.47 -0.79 9.35
C ALA A 31 43.16 -0.41 10.07
N PRO A 32 42.03 -1.09 9.80
CA PRO A 32 40.74 -0.76 10.42
C PRO A 32 40.76 -1.00 11.93
N LEU A 33 40.25 -0.04 12.70
CA LEU A 33 40.13 -0.07 14.15
C LEU A 33 38.67 -0.26 14.56
N TYR A 34 38.44 -0.86 15.73
CA TYR A 34 37.10 -1.16 16.24
C TYR A 34 36.98 -0.69 17.68
N ALA A 35 36.13 0.31 17.96
CA ALA A 35 35.93 0.82 19.31
C ALA A 35 34.63 0.29 19.91
N VAL A 36 34.68 -0.17 21.16
CA VAL A 36 33.53 -0.59 21.95
C VAL A 36 33.25 0.46 23.02
N PHE A 37 32.04 1.01 23.01
CA PHE A 37 31.53 1.90 24.05
C PHE A 37 30.67 1.11 25.02
N VAL A 38 30.86 1.34 26.32
CA VAL A 38 30.02 0.79 27.39
C VAL A 38 29.45 1.97 28.19
N PRO A 39 28.11 2.13 28.25
CA PRO A 39 27.48 3.14 29.09
C PRO A 39 27.97 3.10 30.54
N LYS A 40 28.34 4.26 31.09
CA LYS A 40 28.87 4.35 32.46
C LYS A 40 27.76 4.09 33.49
N ALA A 41 27.93 3.03 34.28
CA ALA A 41 27.10 2.69 35.43
C ALA A 41 27.99 2.20 36.58
N ILE A 42 27.47 2.10 37.80
CA ILE A 42 28.21 1.57 38.94
C ILE A 42 28.61 0.12 38.63
N GLY A 43 29.92 -0.15 38.48
CA GLY A 43 30.45 -1.46 38.10
C GLY A 43 30.57 -1.74 36.59
N SER A 44 30.38 -0.73 35.73
CA SER A 44 30.56 -0.88 34.27
C SER A 44 32.04 -0.92 33.87
N PRO A 45 32.47 -1.85 32.99
CA PRO A 45 33.81 -1.83 32.43
C PRO A 45 34.00 -0.62 31.48
N ALA A 46 35.23 -0.15 31.34
CA ALA A 46 35.56 0.96 30.45
C ALA A 46 35.50 0.54 28.97
N GLY A 47 35.01 1.40 28.09
CA GLY A 47 35.09 1.16 26.65
C GLY A 47 36.53 1.10 26.14
N GLU A 48 36.77 0.30 25.11
CA GLU A 48 38.12 -0.05 24.63
C GLU A 48 38.19 -0.12 23.10
N VAL A 49 39.40 0.05 22.53
CA VAL A 49 39.65 0.03 21.09
C VAL A 49 40.51 -1.18 20.71
N PHE A 50 40.04 -1.93 19.72
CA PHE A 50 40.65 -3.15 19.23
C PHE A 50 41.12 -3.01 17.78
N LYS A 51 42.16 -3.77 17.42
CA LYS A 51 42.67 -3.85 16.04
C LYS A 51 42.00 -4.97 15.23
N SER A 52 41.30 -5.88 15.91
CA SER A 52 40.58 -7.00 15.31
C SER A 52 39.09 -6.93 15.60
N LEU A 53 38.27 -7.18 14.58
CA LEU A 53 36.81 -7.29 14.71
C LEU A 53 36.43 -8.42 15.67
N ARG A 54 37.21 -9.51 15.69
CA ARG A 54 36.94 -10.67 16.55
C ARG A 54 37.08 -10.31 18.02
N GLU A 55 38.09 -9.53 18.37
CA GLU A 55 38.34 -9.08 19.75
C GLU A 55 37.26 -8.10 20.21
N ALA A 56 36.93 -7.09 19.39
CA ALA A 56 35.88 -6.12 19.69
C ALA A 56 34.51 -6.80 19.88
N SER A 57 34.16 -7.75 19.01
CA SER A 57 32.91 -8.49 19.09
C SER A 57 32.85 -9.39 20.33
N THR A 58 33.96 -10.07 20.65
CA THR A 58 34.06 -10.93 21.85
C THR A 58 33.92 -10.09 23.12
N TYR A 59 34.57 -8.93 23.16
CA TYR A 59 34.48 -8.01 24.28
C TYR A 59 33.06 -7.45 24.46
N ALA A 60 32.45 -6.92 23.39
CA ALA A 60 31.09 -6.35 23.43
C ALA A 60 30.02 -7.39 23.82
N THR A 61 30.24 -8.67 23.48
CA THR A 61 29.30 -9.76 23.76
C THR A 61 29.58 -10.46 25.11
N SER A 62 30.68 -10.12 25.79
CA SER A 62 30.99 -10.70 27.10
C SER A 62 29.96 -10.28 28.16
N PRO A 63 29.74 -11.07 29.23
CA PRO A 63 28.62 -10.86 30.16
C PRO A 63 28.61 -9.46 30.80
N LEU A 64 29.79 -8.91 31.11
CA LEU A 64 29.93 -7.63 31.80
C LEU A 64 29.65 -6.40 30.92
N PRO A 65 30.20 -6.23 29.70
CA PRO A 65 29.83 -5.12 28.81
C PRO A 65 28.41 -5.27 28.23
N LYS A 66 27.96 -6.51 27.95
CA LYS A 66 26.66 -6.77 27.33
C LYS A 66 25.49 -6.35 28.22
N GLN A 67 25.55 -6.60 29.53
CA GLN A 67 24.50 -6.18 30.48
C GLN A 67 24.33 -4.65 30.56
N TYR A 68 25.38 -3.88 30.23
CA TYR A 68 25.31 -2.41 30.20
C TYR A 68 25.00 -1.86 28.80
N GLY A 69 24.72 -2.72 27.81
CA GLY A 69 24.37 -2.29 26.46
C GLY A 69 25.59 -1.84 25.63
N ALA A 70 26.70 -2.59 25.68
CA ALA A 70 27.89 -2.31 24.90
C ALA A 70 27.60 -2.21 23.38
N ARG A 71 28.20 -1.21 22.72
CA ARG A 71 28.05 -0.96 21.28
C ARG A 71 29.41 -0.77 20.64
N PHE A 72 29.70 -1.44 19.54
CA PHE A 72 30.97 -1.28 18.83
C PHE A 72 30.81 -0.74 17.41
N LYS A 73 31.78 0.06 16.96
CA LYS A 73 31.81 0.71 15.64
C LYS A 73 33.22 0.66 15.05
N ARG A 74 33.31 0.61 13.72
CA ARG A 74 34.58 0.59 12.97
C ARG A 74 35.04 2.00 12.62
N PHE A 75 36.33 2.27 12.77
CA PHE A 75 36.99 3.55 12.51
C PHE A 75 38.26 3.35 11.68
N THR A 76 38.68 4.40 10.98
CA THR A 76 39.95 4.46 10.26
C THR A 76 41.01 5.27 10.99
N LEU A 77 40.58 6.14 11.91
CA LEU A 77 41.42 7.02 12.73
C LEU A 77 41.38 6.58 14.20
N GLN A 78 42.56 6.48 14.81
CA GLN A 78 42.69 6.05 16.22
C GLN A 78 42.06 7.04 17.19
N GLU A 79 42.13 8.32 16.89
CA GLU A 79 41.57 9.38 17.76
C GLU A 79 40.04 9.29 17.84
N GLU A 80 39.36 9.13 16.70
CA GLU A 80 37.90 8.95 16.65
C GLU A 80 37.45 7.68 17.39
N ALA A 81 38.21 6.59 17.22
CA ALA A 81 37.96 5.33 17.92
C ALA A 81 38.05 5.51 19.45
N ASN A 82 39.08 6.23 19.92
CA ASN A 82 39.27 6.51 21.35
C ASN A 82 38.18 7.42 21.93
N VAL A 83 37.73 8.42 21.16
CA VAL A 83 36.62 9.31 21.57
C VAL A 83 35.32 8.51 21.69
N TYR A 84 35.01 7.68 20.70
CA TYR A 84 33.82 6.83 20.73
C TYR A 84 33.84 5.83 21.89
N ALA A 85 34.97 5.18 22.16
CA ALA A 85 35.11 4.26 23.30
C ALA A 85 34.85 4.93 24.66
N ARG A 86 35.15 6.23 24.79
CA ARG A 86 34.98 6.99 26.05
C ARG A 86 33.60 7.62 26.21
N CYS A 87 33.04 8.14 25.11
CA CYS A 87 31.89 9.06 25.15
C CYS A 87 30.66 8.55 24.38
N GLY A 88 30.81 7.50 23.56
CA GLY A 88 29.76 7.05 22.63
C GLY A 88 29.56 8.01 21.46
N SER A 89 28.55 7.77 20.62
CA SER A 89 28.17 8.69 19.53
C SER A 89 27.31 9.86 20.04
N GLY A 90 27.90 10.76 20.82
CA GLY A 90 27.29 12.06 21.10
C GLY A 90 27.70 13.07 20.04
N ASP A 91 26.76 13.49 19.19
CA ASP A 91 26.92 14.62 18.26
C ASP A 91 25.93 15.73 18.70
N PRO A 92 26.36 17.01 18.86
CA PRO A 92 25.50 18.07 19.37
C PRO A 92 24.71 18.72 18.22
N THR A 93 23.77 18.01 17.58
CA THR A 93 22.67 18.61 16.79
C THR A 93 21.57 17.56 16.56
N SER A 94 20.83 17.25 17.61
CA SER A 94 19.42 16.80 17.56
C SER A 94 18.95 16.69 19.00
N SER A 95 18.05 17.58 19.38
CA SER A 95 17.50 17.71 20.72
C SER A 95 16.61 16.52 21.06
N GLU A 96 17.18 15.51 21.71
CA GLU A 96 16.44 14.62 22.60
C GLU A 96 16.47 15.22 24.00
N THR A 97 15.38 15.88 24.40
CA THR A 97 15.13 16.22 25.79
C THR A 97 14.63 14.97 26.51
N SER A 98 15.53 14.32 27.23
CA SER A 98 15.19 13.37 28.29
C SER A 98 15.07 14.16 29.60
N VAL A 99 13.88 14.12 30.21
CA VAL A 99 13.73 14.39 31.64
C VAL A 99 13.56 13.04 32.33
N SER A 100 14.46 12.83 33.27
CA SER A 100 14.63 11.75 34.24
C SER A 100 13.36 11.29 34.96
N GLY A 101 13.28 9.98 35.19
CA GLY A 101 12.39 9.37 36.20
C GLY A 101 12.56 7.86 36.24
N GLU A 102 13.37 7.39 37.19
CA GLU A 102 13.43 6.08 37.85
C GLU A 102 13.39 4.76 37.05
N GLN A 103 14.32 3.89 37.43
CA GLN A 103 14.43 2.50 36.97
C GLN A 103 13.12 1.74 37.19
N VAL A 104 12.48 1.36 36.08
CA VAL A 104 11.77 0.09 36.01
C VAL A 104 12.60 -0.78 35.08
N VAL A 105 13.08 -1.91 35.60
CA VAL A 105 13.65 -3.00 34.82
C VAL A 105 12.58 -3.38 33.79
N ALA A 106 12.72 -2.92 32.55
CA ALA A 106 11.88 -3.38 31.45
C ALA A 106 12.32 -4.80 31.12
N SER A 107 11.84 -5.76 31.91
CA SER A 107 11.58 -7.11 31.42
C SER A 107 10.85 -6.96 30.08
N GLU A 108 11.30 -7.70 29.06
CA GLU A 108 10.57 -7.84 27.80
C GLU A 108 9.06 -7.95 28.13
N PRO A 109 8.18 -7.13 27.52
CA PRO A 109 6.78 -7.50 27.54
C PRO A 109 6.74 -8.90 26.93
N SER A 110 6.33 -9.88 27.73
CA SER A 110 6.33 -11.30 27.38
C SER A 110 5.48 -11.50 26.12
N ALA A 111 6.06 -11.28 24.94
CA ALA A 111 5.36 -11.46 23.69
C ALA A 111 5.01 -12.96 23.60
N PRO A 112 3.74 -13.34 23.40
CA PRO A 112 3.29 -14.75 23.45
C PRO A 112 4.01 -15.65 22.44
N TYR A 113 4.65 -15.05 21.43
CA TYR A 113 5.28 -15.75 20.33
C TYR A 113 6.78 -15.48 20.27
N PRO A 114 7.60 -16.51 20.00
CA PRO A 114 9.04 -16.36 19.83
C PRO A 114 9.37 -15.52 18.58
N THR A 115 10.51 -14.83 18.61
CA THR A 115 10.99 -14.06 17.47
C THR A 115 11.12 -14.94 16.23
N ALA A 116 10.61 -14.46 15.08
CA ALA A 116 10.65 -15.21 13.83
C ALA A 116 12.10 -15.52 13.42
N SER A 117 12.40 -16.81 13.31
CA SER A 117 13.74 -17.28 12.92
C SER A 117 13.94 -17.21 11.41
N ARG A 118 15.20 -17.12 10.96
CA ARG A 118 15.51 -17.09 9.52
C ARG A 118 14.97 -18.30 8.75
N PRO A 119 15.08 -19.55 9.25
CA PRO A 119 14.50 -20.72 8.56
C PRO A 119 12.99 -20.59 8.38
N GLN A 120 12.26 -20.12 9.38
CA GLN A 120 10.81 -19.89 9.31
C GLN A 120 10.47 -18.84 8.24
N LEU A 121 11.18 -17.71 8.21
CA LEU A 121 10.96 -16.68 7.19
C LEU A 121 11.22 -17.20 5.77
N ASN A 122 12.27 -18.00 5.59
CA ASN A 122 12.56 -18.63 4.30
C ASN A 122 11.48 -19.65 3.89
N GLU A 123 10.88 -20.35 4.86
CA GLU A 123 9.77 -21.28 4.61
C GLU A 123 8.49 -20.57 4.22
N VAL A 124 8.13 -19.50 4.95
CA VAL A 124 7.01 -18.60 4.60
C VAL A 124 7.22 -18.02 3.22
N LYS A 125 8.43 -17.53 2.90
CA LYS A 125 8.77 -17.03 1.56
C LYS A 125 8.47 -18.07 0.48
N ARG A 126 8.98 -19.31 0.65
CA ARG A 126 8.74 -20.40 -0.31
C ARG A 126 7.26 -20.73 -0.44
N ALA A 127 6.52 -20.75 0.68
CA ALA A 127 5.08 -21.02 0.66
C ALA A 127 4.31 -19.97 -0.16
N ILE A 128 4.64 -18.69 0.01
CA ILE A 128 4.04 -17.60 -0.78
C ILE A 128 4.41 -17.72 -2.27
N GLU A 129 5.70 -17.90 -2.58
CA GLU A 129 6.20 -17.97 -3.97
C GLU A 129 5.68 -19.19 -4.73
N SER A 130 5.38 -20.29 -4.05
CA SER A 130 4.82 -21.51 -4.64
C SER A 130 3.29 -21.58 -4.60
N ASN A 131 2.60 -20.54 -4.14
CA ASN A 131 1.14 -20.53 -3.89
C ASN A 131 0.65 -21.68 -2.98
N ASN A 132 1.50 -22.17 -2.07
CA ASN A 132 1.11 -23.17 -1.08
C ASN A 132 0.42 -22.49 0.12
N ASN A 133 -0.87 -22.20 -0.06
CA ASN A 133 -1.69 -21.44 0.88
C ASN A 133 -1.89 -22.16 2.23
N GLU A 134 -1.96 -23.50 2.22
CA GLU A 134 -2.12 -24.29 3.44
C GLU A 134 -0.85 -24.27 4.30
N LEU A 135 0.32 -24.44 3.68
CA LEU A 135 1.59 -24.31 4.40
C LEU A 135 1.77 -22.89 4.95
N PHE A 136 1.46 -21.87 4.15
CA PHE A 136 1.51 -20.48 4.59
C PHE A 136 0.62 -20.25 5.81
N ARG A 137 -0.66 -20.66 5.74
CA ARG A 137 -1.63 -20.54 6.83
C ARG A 137 -1.08 -21.18 8.11
N LYS A 138 -0.62 -22.43 8.01
CA LYS A 138 -0.07 -23.17 9.15
C LYS A 138 1.09 -22.43 9.80
N LEU A 139 2.03 -21.90 9.01
CA LEU A 139 3.19 -21.17 9.54
C LEU A 139 2.77 -19.84 10.21
N ALA A 140 1.82 -19.12 9.61
CA ALA A 140 1.32 -17.86 10.14
C ALA A 140 0.51 -18.04 11.45
N GLU A 141 -0.28 -19.11 11.56
CA GLU A 141 -1.05 -19.44 12.76
C GLU A 141 -0.14 -19.94 13.90
N GLN A 142 0.91 -20.70 13.57
CA GLN A 142 1.90 -21.15 14.56
C GLN A 142 2.70 -19.99 15.16
N ASN A 143 3.09 -19.01 14.33
CA ASN A 143 3.81 -17.84 14.79
C ASN A 143 3.48 -16.61 13.93
N PRO A 144 2.54 -15.74 14.35
CA PRO A 144 2.19 -14.51 13.64
C PRO A 144 3.35 -13.53 13.47
N ARG A 145 4.44 -13.66 14.25
CA ARG A 145 5.62 -12.80 14.13
C ARG A 145 6.39 -12.99 12.83
N VAL A 146 6.10 -14.05 12.07
CA VAL A 146 6.61 -14.21 10.69
C VAL A 146 6.02 -13.16 9.73
N LEU A 147 4.89 -12.54 10.11
CA LEU A 147 4.23 -11.47 9.36
C LEU A 147 4.37 -10.11 10.04
N ILE A 148 4.28 -10.05 11.38
CA ILE A 148 4.25 -8.79 12.14
C ILE A 148 5.46 -8.71 13.10
N ASN A 149 6.23 -7.63 13.01
CA ASN A 149 7.27 -7.33 13.98
C ASN A 149 6.68 -6.55 15.16
N THR A 150 6.32 -7.28 16.22
CA THR A 150 5.68 -6.75 17.43
C THR A 150 6.54 -5.76 18.23
N GLN A 151 7.85 -5.73 18.04
CA GLN A 151 8.72 -4.78 18.75
C GLN A 151 8.73 -3.39 18.12
N ALA A 152 8.43 -3.30 16.82
CA ALA A 152 8.54 -2.07 16.05
C ALA A 152 7.23 -1.69 15.36
N ASP A 153 6.14 -2.43 15.60
CA ASP A 153 4.83 -2.22 14.97
C ASP A 153 4.93 -2.08 13.43
N THR A 154 5.76 -2.93 12.82
CA THR A 154 6.05 -2.93 11.39
C THR A 154 5.85 -4.31 10.76
N PRO A 155 5.58 -4.39 9.44
CA PRO A 155 5.62 -5.65 8.71
C PRO A 155 6.98 -6.34 8.84
N THR A 156 6.97 -7.64 9.10
CA THR A 156 8.19 -8.45 9.10
C THR A 156 8.79 -8.50 7.70
N VAL A 157 10.09 -8.24 7.61
CA VAL A 157 10.85 -8.35 6.37
C VAL A 157 11.14 -9.84 6.11
N ILE A 158 10.43 -10.42 5.15
CA ILE A 158 10.55 -11.84 4.80
C ILE A 158 11.73 -12.07 3.84
N ALA A 159 11.94 -11.18 2.87
CA ALA A 159 13.07 -11.27 1.94
C ALA A 159 14.01 -10.08 2.09
N GLU A 160 15.15 -10.29 2.77
CA GLU A 160 16.05 -9.20 3.19
C GLU A 160 16.69 -8.40 2.06
N GLY A 161 17.03 -9.04 0.93
CA GLY A 161 17.73 -8.37 -0.17
C GLY A 161 17.01 -7.12 -0.66
N CYS A 162 15.73 -7.27 -1.03
CA CYS A 162 14.85 -6.18 -1.45
C CYS A 162 13.97 -5.63 -0.32
N ARG A 163 14.10 -6.17 0.89
CA ARG A 163 13.26 -5.89 2.07
C ARG A 163 11.77 -6.12 1.83
N TYR A 164 11.39 -7.20 1.17
CA TYR A 164 9.98 -7.51 0.93
C TYR A 164 9.26 -7.96 2.20
N ASN A 165 8.14 -7.33 2.49
CA ASN A 165 7.11 -7.86 3.39
C ASN A 165 6.26 -8.94 2.67
N ALA A 166 5.28 -9.51 3.37
CA ALA A 166 4.37 -10.52 2.80
C ALA A 166 3.58 -10.01 1.59
N LEU A 167 3.08 -8.77 1.62
CA LEU A 167 2.28 -8.20 0.52
C LEU A 167 3.12 -7.94 -0.74
N HIS A 168 4.37 -7.53 -0.63
CA HIS A 168 5.26 -7.42 -1.79
C HIS A 168 5.43 -8.78 -2.50
N LEU A 169 5.67 -9.85 -1.73
CA LEU A 169 5.83 -11.19 -2.27
C LEU A 169 4.52 -11.71 -2.89
N ALA A 170 3.41 -11.54 -2.19
CA ALA A 170 2.09 -11.93 -2.67
C ALA A 170 1.71 -11.18 -3.94
N ALA A 171 1.93 -9.86 -3.99
CA ALA A 171 1.69 -9.02 -5.16
C ALA A 171 2.62 -9.34 -6.34
N LYS A 172 3.85 -9.78 -6.09
CA LYS A 172 4.76 -10.23 -7.14
C LYS A 172 4.25 -11.51 -7.82
N VAL A 173 3.78 -12.47 -7.03
CA VAL A 173 3.38 -13.82 -7.51
C VAL A 173 1.91 -13.89 -7.93
N GLY A 174 1.07 -12.98 -7.45
CA GLY A 174 -0.39 -13.03 -7.67
C GLY A 174 -1.14 -13.83 -6.60
N ASN A 175 -0.57 -13.97 -5.40
CA ASN A 175 -1.19 -14.77 -4.34
C ASN A 175 -2.31 -13.97 -3.62
N LEU A 176 -3.54 -14.19 -4.08
CA LEU A 176 -4.75 -13.57 -3.53
C LEU A 176 -5.03 -13.97 -2.08
N PHE A 177 -4.81 -15.25 -1.75
CA PHE A 177 -5.09 -15.81 -0.44
C PHE A 177 -4.22 -15.15 0.65
N VAL A 178 -2.91 -15.09 0.41
CA VAL A 178 -1.95 -14.46 1.34
C VAL A 178 -2.27 -12.99 1.53
N THR A 179 -2.62 -12.28 0.45
CA THR A 179 -2.99 -10.86 0.51
C THR A 179 -4.18 -10.65 1.44
N LYS A 180 -5.29 -11.39 1.21
CA LYS A 180 -6.49 -11.31 2.06
C LYS A 180 -6.17 -11.69 3.50
N TYR A 181 -5.46 -12.80 3.71
CA TYR A 181 -5.10 -13.26 5.05
C TYR A 181 -4.33 -12.21 5.85
N VAL A 182 -3.35 -11.54 5.24
CA VAL A 182 -2.55 -10.49 5.90
C VAL A 182 -3.42 -9.28 6.23
N LEU A 183 -4.26 -8.83 5.28
CA LEU A 183 -5.16 -7.69 5.49
C LEU A 183 -6.22 -7.99 6.55
N ASP A 184 -6.76 -9.21 6.58
CA ASP A 184 -7.72 -9.66 7.60
C ASP A 184 -7.04 -9.75 8.97
N LEU A 185 -5.80 -10.30 9.03
CA LEU A 185 -5.05 -10.40 10.28
C LEU A 185 -4.80 -9.02 10.91
N VAL A 186 -4.46 -8.01 10.13
CA VAL A 186 -4.16 -6.67 10.68
C VAL A 186 -5.41 -5.86 10.99
N GLN A 187 -6.56 -6.15 10.39
CA GLN A 187 -7.83 -5.48 10.69
C GLN A 187 -8.62 -6.18 11.80
N ASP A 188 -8.34 -7.46 12.07
CA ASP A 188 -8.96 -8.22 13.14
C ASP A 188 -8.31 -7.90 14.50
N HIS A 189 -8.98 -7.04 15.27
CA HIS A 189 -8.53 -6.61 16.58
C HIS A 189 -8.41 -7.78 17.57
N ASP A 190 -9.27 -8.80 17.51
CA ASP A 190 -9.21 -9.95 18.42
C ASP A 190 -7.97 -10.81 18.14
N ARG A 191 -7.62 -10.96 16.87
CA ARG A 191 -6.39 -11.65 16.47
C ARG A 191 -5.15 -10.85 16.83
N LEU A 192 -5.14 -9.54 16.56
CA LEU A 192 -4.02 -8.69 16.96
C LEU A 192 -3.84 -8.65 18.48
N ALA A 193 -4.93 -8.63 19.25
CA ALA A 193 -4.87 -8.64 20.70
C ALA A 193 -4.15 -9.88 21.23
N LYS A 194 -4.35 -11.04 20.60
CA LYS A 194 -3.61 -12.28 20.90
C LYS A 194 -2.14 -12.22 20.49
N VAL A 195 -1.81 -11.54 19.38
CA VAL A 195 -0.42 -11.38 18.92
C VAL A 195 0.40 -10.52 19.87
N TYR A 196 -0.21 -9.44 20.38
CA TYR A 196 0.45 -8.45 21.22
C TYR A 196 0.25 -8.65 22.73
N ASP A 197 -0.64 -9.57 23.13
CA ASP A 197 -1.08 -9.75 24.52
C ASP A 197 -1.63 -8.46 25.16
N THR A 198 -2.39 -7.69 24.37
CA THR A 198 -3.00 -6.43 24.82
C THR A 198 -4.31 -6.18 24.09
N GLN A 199 -5.25 -5.48 24.75
CA GLN A 199 -6.50 -5.04 24.12
C GLN A 199 -6.33 -3.71 23.36
N ASP A 200 -5.26 -2.97 23.60
CA ASP A 200 -4.97 -1.70 22.92
C ASP A 200 -4.23 -1.94 21.60
N VAL A 201 -5.00 -2.38 20.59
CA VAL A 201 -4.49 -2.72 19.26
C VAL A 201 -5.08 -1.88 18.13
N ALA A 202 -6.04 -1.00 18.41
CA ALA A 202 -6.70 -0.20 17.36
C ALA A 202 -5.70 0.70 16.61
N PHE A 203 -4.88 1.47 17.34
CA PHE A 203 -3.84 2.30 16.71
C PHE A 203 -2.78 1.45 16.00
N ARG A 204 -2.43 0.28 16.55
CA ARG A 204 -1.47 -0.65 15.94
C ARG A 204 -2.02 -1.25 14.65
N SER A 205 -3.31 -1.57 14.62
CA SER A 205 -4.02 -2.08 13.44
C SER A 205 -3.91 -1.08 12.29
N GLU A 206 -4.25 0.19 12.53
CA GLU A 206 -4.17 1.25 11.53
C GLU A 206 -2.74 1.44 11.03
N ALA A 207 -1.77 1.55 11.94
CA ALA A 207 -0.36 1.74 11.59
C ALA A 207 0.21 0.53 10.82
N LEU A 208 -0.13 -0.71 11.21
CA LEU A 208 0.30 -1.91 10.51
C LEU A 208 -0.32 -1.98 9.12
N LEU A 209 -1.62 -1.71 8.99
CA LEU A 209 -2.33 -1.70 7.73
C LEU A 209 -1.69 -0.69 6.75
N GLU A 210 -1.46 0.54 7.22
CA GLU A 210 -0.75 1.56 6.44
C GLU A 210 0.64 1.05 6.03
N ASN A 211 1.45 0.59 6.99
CA ASN A 211 2.80 0.11 6.71
C ASN A 211 2.84 -1.06 5.71
N PHE A 212 1.91 -2.01 5.81
CA PHE A 212 1.84 -3.13 4.87
C PHE A 212 1.57 -2.66 3.45
N LEU A 213 0.70 -1.65 3.30
CA LEU A 213 0.20 -1.15 2.03
C LEU A 213 1.10 -0.08 1.37
N THR A 214 1.78 0.74 2.17
CA THR A 214 2.51 1.93 1.69
C THR A 214 4.02 1.78 1.71
N THR A 215 4.58 0.88 2.55
CA THR A 215 6.03 0.69 2.63
C THR A 215 6.57 0.25 1.26
N PRO A 216 7.50 0.99 0.65
CA PRO A 216 8.12 0.59 -0.60
C PRO A 216 9.24 -0.42 -0.39
N ASP A 217 9.56 -1.17 -1.44
CA ASP A 217 10.73 -2.02 -1.45
C ASP A 217 12.05 -1.22 -1.49
N ARG A 218 13.16 -1.87 -1.11
CA ARG A 218 14.49 -1.25 -1.13
C ARG A 218 15.05 -1.07 -2.55
N GLY A 219 14.65 -1.91 -3.51
CA GLY A 219 15.24 -1.97 -4.83
C GLY A 219 14.77 -0.85 -5.74
N GLU A 220 13.49 -0.86 -6.10
CA GLU A 220 12.89 0.09 -7.04
C GLU A 220 12.08 1.21 -6.36
N ASN A 221 11.97 1.18 -5.03
CA ASN A 221 11.04 2.02 -4.27
C ASN A 221 9.57 1.79 -4.70
N SER A 222 9.24 0.53 -5.03
CA SER A 222 7.94 0.08 -5.50
C SER A 222 7.13 -0.46 -4.32
N THR A 223 5.91 0.05 -4.15
CA THR A 223 4.94 -0.44 -3.15
C THR A 223 4.27 -1.73 -3.61
N PRO A 224 3.57 -2.49 -2.74
CA PRO A 224 2.82 -3.69 -3.16
C PRO A 224 1.85 -3.42 -4.32
N LEU A 225 1.25 -2.23 -4.39
CA LEU A 225 0.39 -1.83 -5.52
C LEU A 225 1.16 -1.74 -6.84
N HIS A 226 2.41 -1.27 -6.84
CA HIS A 226 3.26 -1.29 -8.02
C HIS A 226 3.53 -2.73 -8.47
N PHE A 227 3.83 -3.65 -7.54
CA PHE A 227 4.04 -5.06 -7.87
C PHE A 227 2.78 -5.67 -8.49
N ALA A 228 1.62 -5.53 -7.86
CA ALA A 228 0.36 -6.08 -8.37
C ALA A 228 0.05 -5.56 -9.78
N SER A 229 0.27 -4.26 -10.02
CA SER A 229 0.06 -3.61 -11.33
C SER A 229 1.08 -4.10 -12.37
N LYS A 230 2.37 -4.15 -12.00
CA LYS A 230 3.48 -4.57 -12.86
C LYS A 230 3.35 -5.98 -13.40
N PHE A 231 2.86 -6.89 -12.56
CA PHE A 231 2.66 -8.29 -12.90
C PHE A 231 1.24 -8.60 -13.44
N GLY A 232 0.36 -7.60 -13.53
CA GLY A 232 -0.95 -7.77 -14.15
C GLY A 232 -1.99 -8.51 -13.28
N HIS A 233 -1.90 -8.40 -11.95
CA HIS A 233 -2.82 -9.07 -11.03
C HIS A 233 -4.02 -8.18 -10.70
N ALA A 234 -5.01 -8.15 -11.60
CA ALA A 234 -6.17 -7.25 -11.50
C ALA A 234 -6.93 -7.37 -10.16
N ASP A 235 -7.17 -8.59 -9.67
CA ASP A 235 -7.88 -8.81 -8.40
C ASP A 235 -7.11 -8.23 -7.20
N LEU A 236 -5.78 -8.35 -7.22
CA LEU A 236 -4.94 -7.76 -6.18
C LEU A 236 -4.92 -6.23 -6.26
N VAL A 237 -4.87 -5.68 -7.48
CA VAL A 237 -4.99 -4.23 -7.67
C VAL A 237 -6.32 -3.73 -7.12
N ALA A 238 -7.43 -4.43 -7.40
CA ALA A 238 -8.75 -4.05 -6.91
C ALA A 238 -8.81 -4.03 -5.37
N ILE A 239 -8.28 -5.07 -4.73
CA ILE A 239 -8.23 -5.14 -3.26
C ILE A 239 -7.37 -4.02 -2.69
N LEU A 240 -6.13 -3.88 -3.15
CA LEU A 240 -5.20 -2.87 -2.62
C LEU A 240 -5.72 -1.45 -2.87
N ALA A 241 -6.26 -1.17 -4.05
CA ALA A 241 -6.80 0.14 -4.40
C ALA A 241 -8.05 0.51 -3.62
N SER A 242 -8.78 -0.46 -3.06
CA SER A 242 -9.96 -0.20 -2.22
C SER A 242 -9.60 0.46 -0.88
N PHE A 243 -8.36 0.31 -0.40
CA PHE A 243 -7.91 0.93 0.85
C PHE A 243 -7.56 2.40 0.62
N SER A 244 -8.16 3.30 1.41
CA SER A 244 -7.96 4.75 1.31
C SER A 244 -6.51 5.16 1.58
N VAL A 245 -5.79 4.41 2.43
CA VAL A 245 -4.36 4.63 2.74
C VAL A 245 -3.43 4.33 1.55
N CYS A 246 -3.87 3.56 0.55
CA CYS A 246 -3.07 3.29 -0.64
C CYS A 246 -3.06 4.49 -1.59
N ASN A 247 -1.97 5.25 -1.63
CA ASN A 247 -1.81 6.31 -2.63
C ASN A 247 -1.61 5.71 -4.04
N LEU A 248 -2.63 5.84 -4.89
CA LEU A 248 -2.68 5.27 -6.25
C LEU A 248 -1.72 5.96 -7.23
N THR A 249 -1.24 7.15 -6.91
CA THR A 249 -0.34 7.95 -7.76
C THR A 249 1.10 8.00 -7.23
N THR A 250 1.42 7.19 -6.21
CA THR A 250 2.77 7.09 -5.65
C THR A 250 3.78 6.80 -6.75
N ARG A 251 4.94 7.46 -6.76
CA ARG A 251 5.98 7.24 -7.76
C ARG A 251 7.15 6.46 -7.20
N ASN A 252 7.63 5.48 -7.96
CA ASN A 252 8.82 4.71 -7.64
C ASN A 252 10.13 5.47 -7.97
N LYS A 253 11.29 4.82 -7.83
CA LYS A 253 12.62 5.40 -8.13
C LYS A 253 12.77 5.90 -9.57
N TYR A 254 12.00 5.35 -10.50
CA TYR A 254 11.99 5.72 -11.91
C TYR A 254 10.94 6.78 -12.24
N ALA A 255 10.34 7.40 -11.21
CA ALA A 255 9.24 8.33 -11.33
C ALA A 255 7.98 7.73 -11.98
N MET A 256 7.81 6.41 -11.98
CA MET A 256 6.66 5.72 -12.54
C MET A 256 5.62 5.44 -11.45
N SER A 257 4.35 5.67 -11.75
CA SER A 257 3.21 5.30 -10.91
C SER A 257 2.79 3.84 -11.12
N PRO A 258 1.92 3.26 -10.26
CA PRO A 258 1.33 1.95 -10.52
C PRO A 258 0.64 1.85 -11.89
N ALA A 259 -0.01 2.93 -12.34
CA ALA A 259 -0.65 3.01 -13.64
C ALA A 259 0.36 3.01 -14.80
N ASP A 260 1.58 3.51 -14.58
CA ASP A 260 2.62 3.55 -15.63
C ASP A 260 3.26 2.18 -15.86
N VAL A 261 3.40 1.38 -14.80
CA VAL A 261 4.06 0.05 -14.86
C VAL A 261 3.12 -1.10 -15.20
N VAL A 262 1.83 -0.83 -15.48
CA VAL A 262 0.81 -1.87 -15.68
C VAL A 262 1.23 -2.90 -16.73
N CYS A 263 1.19 -4.17 -16.33
CA CYS A 263 1.48 -5.32 -17.19
C CYS A 263 2.90 -5.33 -17.81
N GLU A 264 3.85 -4.52 -17.33
CA GLU A 264 5.25 -4.49 -17.82
C GLU A 264 5.90 -5.89 -17.77
N ARG A 265 5.55 -6.70 -16.77
CA ARG A 265 6.04 -8.07 -16.58
C ARG A 265 4.96 -9.14 -16.72
N PHE A 266 3.80 -8.80 -17.29
CA PHE A 266 2.74 -9.76 -17.54
C PHE A 266 3.01 -10.56 -18.81
N SER A 267 2.98 -11.90 -18.71
CA SER A 267 3.30 -12.83 -19.80
C SER A 267 2.10 -13.61 -20.34
N GLY A 268 0.88 -13.34 -19.86
CA GLY A 268 -0.32 -14.02 -20.36
C GLY A 268 -0.87 -13.42 -21.64
N GLU A 269 -1.78 -14.16 -22.27
CA GLU A 269 -2.64 -13.67 -23.34
C GLU A 269 -3.55 -12.53 -22.81
N SER A 270 -4.12 -11.72 -23.70
CA SER A 270 -4.98 -10.57 -23.34
C SER A 270 -4.35 -9.47 -22.47
N ARG A 271 -3.05 -9.19 -22.66
CA ARG A 271 -2.33 -8.05 -22.02
C ARG A 271 -3.07 -6.73 -22.17
N THR A 272 -3.62 -6.41 -23.33
CA THR A 272 -4.34 -5.15 -23.60
C THR A 272 -5.57 -5.01 -22.74
N GLN A 273 -6.45 -6.03 -22.74
CA GLN A 273 -7.68 -6.05 -21.93
C GLN A 273 -7.36 -5.98 -20.43
N ARG A 274 -6.35 -6.74 -19.99
CA ARG A 274 -5.89 -6.73 -18.59
C ARG A 274 -5.30 -5.38 -18.18
N SER A 275 -4.52 -4.75 -19.06
CA SER A 275 -3.97 -3.42 -18.84
C SER A 275 -5.08 -2.37 -18.71
N ALA A 276 -6.08 -2.41 -19.60
CA ALA A 276 -7.24 -1.54 -19.52
C ALA A 276 -8.01 -1.74 -18.21
N THR A 277 -8.25 -3.00 -17.81
CA THR A 277 -8.92 -3.33 -16.55
C THR A 277 -8.17 -2.77 -15.34
N ILE A 278 -6.86 -2.96 -15.27
CA ILE A 278 -6.04 -2.47 -14.16
C ILE A 278 -5.99 -0.93 -14.12
N ARG A 279 -5.87 -0.27 -15.28
CA ARG A 279 -5.89 1.19 -15.36
C ARG A 279 -7.20 1.78 -14.85
N ARG A 280 -8.34 1.13 -15.12
CA ARG A 280 -9.63 1.51 -14.55
C ARG A 280 -9.58 1.48 -13.01
N LEU A 281 -8.94 0.48 -12.41
CA LEU A 281 -8.81 0.39 -10.95
C LEU A 281 -7.86 1.44 -10.34
N LEU A 282 -7.01 2.07 -11.15
CA LEU A 282 -5.93 2.96 -10.71
C LEU A 282 -6.20 4.41 -11.09
N GLY A 283 -6.86 5.15 -10.21
CA GLY A 283 -6.84 6.62 -10.23
C GLY A 283 -7.77 7.25 -11.27
N ALA A 284 -9.06 6.96 -11.15
CA ALA A 284 -10.11 7.69 -11.85
C ALA A 284 -11.24 8.03 -10.88
N PHE A 285 -12.05 9.01 -11.26
CA PHE A 285 -13.27 9.31 -10.51
C PHE A 285 -14.39 8.37 -10.95
N TYR A 286 -15.23 7.99 -10.00
CA TYR A 286 -16.37 7.11 -10.22
C TYR A 286 -17.58 7.60 -9.45
N VAL A 287 -18.76 7.34 -9.99
CA VAL A 287 -20.05 7.57 -9.32
C VAL A 287 -20.73 6.23 -9.13
N GLY A 288 -20.93 5.83 -7.86
CA GLY A 288 -21.54 4.56 -7.49
C GLY A 288 -23.01 4.71 -7.08
N LEU A 289 -23.86 3.79 -7.52
CA LEU A 289 -25.25 3.66 -7.07
C LEU A 289 -25.36 2.44 -6.15
N TYR A 290 -25.91 2.65 -4.96
CA TYR A 290 -26.00 1.64 -3.91
C TYR A 290 -27.45 1.35 -3.55
N ARG A 291 -27.76 0.08 -3.25
CA ARG A 291 -29.07 -0.34 -2.75
C ARG A 291 -28.96 -1.03 -1.41
N SER A 292 -29.91 -0.76 -0.51
CA SER A 292 -29.98 -1.47 0.77
C SER A 292 -30.21 -2.97 0.53
N VAL A 293 -29.50 -3.80 1.31
CA VAL A 293 -29.68 -5.25 1.27
C VAL A 293 -31.05 -5.66 1.80
N ASP A 294 -31.59 -4.88 2.75
CA ASP A 294 -32.95 -5.05 3.27
C ASP A 294 -33.92 -4.35 2.31
N CYS A 295 -34.48 -5.13 1.39
CA CYS A 295 -35.29 -4.67 0.27
C CYS A 295 -36.41 -3.70 0.72
N GLY A 296 -36.20 -2.39 0.55
CA GLY A 296 -37.15 -1.36 0.96
C GLY A 296 -36.57 0.05 1.07
N GLY A 297 -35.25 0.21 1.12
CA GLY A 297 -34.60 1.53 1.07
C GLY A 297 -34.51 2.10 -0.36
N GLU A 298 -34.68 3.42 -0.49
CA GLU A 298 -34.43 4.12 -1.76
C GLU A 298 -32.96 3.94 -2.20
N PRO A 299 -32.71 3.78 -3.52
CA PRO A 299 -31.35 3.74 -4.02
C PRO A 299 -30.58 5.01 -3.63
N THR A 300 -29.37 4.84 -3.13
CA THR A 300 -28.52 5.96 -2.70
C THR A 300 -27.38 6.13 -3.68
N LEU A 301 -27.31 7.31 -4.28
CA LEU A 301 -26.18 7.69 -5.14
C LEU A 301 -25.04 8.19 -4.25
N ALA A 302 -23.86 7.59 -4.38
CA ALA A 302 -22.66 8.02 -3.67
C ALA A 302 -21.99 9.19 -4.41
N GLU A 303 -21.43 10.13 -3.64
CA GLU A 303 -20.63 11.22 -4.18
C GLU A 303 -19.42 10.67 -4.97
N PRO A 304 -18.90 11.42 -5.96
CA PRO A 304 -17.75 10.97 -6.73
C PRO A 304 -16.54 10.63 -5.87
N THR A 305 -15.93 9.47 -6.12
CA THR A 305 -14.72 9.03 -5.43
C THR A 305 -13.58 8.80 -6.40
N TYR A 306 -12.36 9.24 -6.07
CA TYR A 306 -11.13 8.95 -6.84
C TYR A 306 -10.61 7.52 -6.64
N ARG A 307 -11.53 6.54 -6.60
CA ARG A 307 -11.30 5.10 -6.44
C ARG A 307 -12.48 4.37 -7.03
N TYR A 308 -12.26 3.13 -7.47
CA TYR A 308 -13.37 2.27 -7.88
C TYR A 308 -14.32 2.04 -6.69
N PRO A 309 -15.65 2.20 -6.84
CA PRO A 309 -16.56 2.12 -5.71
C PRO A 309 -16.52 0.73 -5.05
N PRO A 310 -16.49 0.63 -3.71
CA PRO A 310 -16.48 -0.65 -3.02
C PRO A 310 -17.81 -1.39 -3.22
N HIS A 311 -17.76 -2.72 -3.23
CA HIS A 311 -18.97 -3.56 -3.37
C HIS A 311 -20.00 -3.36 -2.25
N PHE A 312 -19.53 -3.02 -1.04
CA PHE A 312 -20.37 -2.75 0.11
C PHE A 312 -20.07 -1.35 0.64
N TRP A 313 -21.12 -0.65 1.05
CA TRP A 313 -21.02 0.69 1.60
C TRP A 313 -22.00 0.87 2.75
N ASN A 314 -21.58 1.58 3.80
CA ASN A 314 -22.47 1.99 4.87
C ASN A 314 -22.55 3.53 4.90
N PRO A 315 -23.71 4.13 4.56
CA PRO A 315 -23.89 5.58 4.54
C PRO A 315 -23.82 6.22 5.93
N SER A 316 -23.98 5.43 7.00
CA SER A 316 -23.94 5.92 8.40
C SER A 316 -22.52 6.13 8.91
N SER A 317 -21.51 5.52 8.27
CA SER A 317 -20.09 5.66 8.62
C SER A 317 -19.37 6.78 7.86
N SER A 318 -19.99 7.39 6.85
CA SER A 318 -19.40 8.49 6.06
C SER A 318 -19.54 9.88 6.71
N GLY A 319 -19.50 9.96 8.04
CA GLY A 319 -19.44 11.22 8.77
C GLY A 319 -18.03 11.84 8.72
N THR A 320 -17.84 12.86 7.88
CA THR A 320 -16.69 13.79 7.88
C THR A 320 -15.30 13.19 7.65
N GLN A 321 -14.94 12.96 6.39
CA GLN A 321 -13.57 13.24 5.93
C GLN A 321 -13.65 14.39 4.92
N THR A 322 -13.61 15.62 5.42
CA THR A 322 -13.37 16.78 4.56
C THR A 322 -11.96 16.68 3.96
N PRO A 323 -11.75 17.07 2.69
CA PRO A 323 -10.41 17.12 2.10
C PRO A 323 -9.53 18.07 2.90
N ILE A 324 -8.32 17.62 3.24
CA ILE A 324 -7.25 18.48 3.76
C ILE A 324 -6.95 19.52 2.67
N LYS A 325 -7.55 20.70 2.80
CA LYS A 325 -7.14 21.87 2.02
C LYS A 325 -5.76 22.28 2.48
N SER A 326 -4.79 22.15 1.59
CA SER A 326 -3.54 22.88 1.65
C SER A 326 -3.83 24.38 1.67
N ASN A 327 -3.32 25.10 2.67
CA ASN A 327 -2.53 26.32 2.45
C ASN A 327 -2.02 26.97 3.75
N SER A 328 -0.71 27.20 3.73
CA SER A 328 0.01 28.39 4.17
C SER A 328 -0.18 28.97 5.58
N ARG A 329 0.93 28.91 6.33
CA ARG A 329 1.46 29.85 7.33
C ARG A 329 0.52 31.02 7.72
N ARG A 330 0.13 31.05 8.99
CA ARG A 330 0.31 32.23 9.85
C ARG A 330 0.58 31.79 11.29
N SER A 331 1.68 32.30 11.81
CA SER A 331 2.09 32.24 13.21
C SER A 331 1.17 33.12 14.05
N ILE A 332 0.93 32.72 15.31
CA ILE A 332 1.22 33.49 16.55
C ILE A 332 0.25 33.11 17.70
N ARG A 333 0.86 32.70 18.82
CA ARG A 333 0.45 32.74 20.26
C ARG A 333 -0.56 31.70 20.82
N ASN A 334 -0.01 30.86 21.71
CA ASN A 334 -0.65 30.23 22.88
C ASN A 334 -0.80 31.30 24.02
N PRO A 335 -1.51 31.08 25.16
CA PRO A 335 -1.93 29.80 25.74
C PRO A 335 -3.35 29.76 26.38
N ASP A 336 -3.65 28.58 26.97
CA ASP A 336 -4.62 28.28 28.03
C ASP A 336 -6.12 28.16 27.69
N SER A 337 -6.64 26.93 27.80
CA SER A 337 -7.80 26.58 28.66
C SER A 337 -8.19 25.11 28.48
N ALA A 338 -7.73 24.28 29.42
CA ALA A 338 -8.02 22.85 29.57
C ALA A 338 -9.47 22.54 30.01
N ALA A 339 -10.49 22.92 29.25
CA ALA A 339 -11.88 22.80 29.71
C ALA A 339 -12.92 22.33 28.66
N ARG A 340 -12.53 21.67 27.57
CA ARG A 340 -13.50 21.19 26.55
C ARG A 340 -13.40 19.72 26.13
N VAL A 341 -12.57 18.90 26.78
CA VAL A 341 -12.45 17.46 26.45
C VAL A 341 -13.33 16.57 27.36
N THR A 342 -13.89 17.11 28.43
CA THR A 342 -14.68 16.32 29.40
C THR A 342 -16.17 16.18 29.04
N ALA A 343 -16.65 16.76 27.94
CA ALA A 343 -18.08 16.74 27.58
C ALA A 343 -18.47 15.72 26.48
N LEU A 344 -17.53 14.93 25.95
CA LEU A 344 -17.82 13.94 24.89
C LEU A 344 -17.61 12.47 25.29
N PHE A 345 -17.07 12.20 26.50
CA PHE A 345 -16.74 10.84 26.94
C PHE A 345 -17.71 10.25 27.98
N SER A 346 -18.91 10.82 28.17
CA SER A 346 -19.94 10.28 29.06
C SER A 346 -21.06 9.50 28.35
N LYS A 347 -20.90 9.14 27.07
CA LYS A 347 -21.94 8.39 26.30
C LYS A 347 -21.50 7.07 25.67
N LEU A 348 -20.35 6.51 26.04
CA LEU A 348 -19.99 5.14 25.67
C LEU A 348 -19.80 4.29 26.91
N SER A 349 -20.89 4.10 27.63
CA SER A 349 -21.12 2.92 28.46
C SER A 349 -22.38 2.26 27.93
N ILE A 350 -22.21 1.21 27.13
CA ILE A 350 -23.28 0.24 26.88
C ILE A 350 -22.66 -1.15 26.95
N SER A 351 -23.00 -1.84 28.05
CA SER A 351 -22.93 -3.29 28.15
C SER A 351 -24.03 -3.93 27.29
N SER A 352 -23.74 -5.13 26.80
CA SER A 352 -24.70 -6.24 26.63
C SER A 352 -26.04 -5.95 25.95
N THR A 353 -26.03 -6.08 24.62
CA THR A 353 -27.01 -6.64 23.66
C THR A 353 -27.02 -5.79 22.39
N PRO A 354 -26.80 -6.37 21.19
CA PRO A 354 -26.90 -5.58 19.96
C PRO A 354 -28.37 -5.32 19.66
N SER A 355 -28.80 -4.05 19.84
CA SER A 355 -30.04 -3.56 19.23
C SER A 355 -29.98 -3.77 17.72
N ALA A 356 -31.11 -4.14 17.12
CA ALA A 356 -31.28 -4.49 15.71
C ALA A 356 -31.03 -3.32 14.70
N ASP A 357 -30.46 -2.21 15.15
CA ASP A 357 -30.04 -1.07 14.31
C ASP A 357 -28.57 -1.19 13.82
N CYS A 358 -27.93 -2.34 14.02
CA CYS A 358 -26.55 -2.60 13.63
C CYS A 358 -26.44 -2.85 12.10
N LEU A 359 -25.92 -1.83 11.39
CA LEU A 359 -25.39 -1.83 10.02
C LEU A 359 -26.40 -2.09 8.87
N LYS A 360 -27.13 -1.04 8.46
CA LYS A 360 -27.75 -1.00 7.11
C LYS A 360 -26.66 -0.96 6.03
N THR A 361 -26.17 -2.12 5.64
CA THR A 361 -25.20 -2.24 4.54
C THR A 361 -25.92 -2.07 3.20
N HIS A 362 -25.30 -1.32 2.30
CA HIS A 362 -25.77 -1.15 0.94
C HIS A 362 -24.81 -1.85 -0.02
N LYS A 363 -25.38 -2.54 -1.01
CA LYS A 363 -24.63 -3.23 -2.06
C LYS A 363 -24.55 -2.35 -3.29
N LEU A 364 -23.39 -2.34 -3.93
CA LEU A 364 -23.15 -1.63 -5.17
C LEU A 364 -24.01 -2.24 -6.29
N SER A 365 -24.85 -1.40 -6.90
CA SER A 365 -25.82 -1.77 -7.94
C SER A 365 -25.36 -1.33 -9.32
N ALA A 366 -24.81 -0.12 -9.44
CA ALA A 366 -24.28 0.39 -10.70
C ALA A 366 -23.09 1.32 -10.48
N VAL A 367 -22.24 1.47 -11.50
CA VAL A 367 -21.07 2.34 -11.49
C VAL A 367 -20.97 3.05 -12.82
N ALA A 368 -20.81 4.38 -12.77
CA ALA A 368 -20.39 5.20 -13.89
C ALA A 368 -18.93 5.62 -13.73
N GLY A 369 -18.18 5.63 -14.83
CA GLY A 369 -16.76 5.99 -14.88
C GLY A 369 -15.94 4.93 -15.62
N PRO A 370 -14.64 5.15 -15.84
CA PRO A 370 -13.80 6.19 -15.24
C PRO A 370 -14.09 7.59 -15.79
N PHE A 371 -14.11 8.59 -14.91
CA PHE A 371 -14.07 10.01 -15.27
C PHE A 371 -12.65 10.56 -15.09
N GLU A 372 -12.21 11.41 -16.03
CA GLU A 372 -10.86 12.00 -16.03
C GLU A 372 -10.69 13.09 -14.96
N SER A 373 -11.78 13.75 -14.56
CA SER A 373 -11.76 14.87 -13.61
C SER A 373 -12.87 14.75 -12.57
N GLU A 374 -12.60 15.32 -11.39
CA GLU A 374 -13.60 15.39 -10.31
C GLU A 374 -14.83 16.20 -10.74
N ASP A 375 -14.63 17.26 -11.53
CA ASP A 375 -15.69 18.13 -12.02
C ASP A 375 -16.66 17.39 -12.96
N SER A 376 -16.12 16.58 -13.88
CA SER A 376 -16.96 15.78 -14.80
C SER A 376 -17.77 14.72 -14.05
N ALA A 377 -17.16 14.06 -13.05
CA ALA A 377 -17.85 13.11 -12.20
C ALA A 377 -18.93 13.79 -11.34
N ASN A 378 -18.67 14.98 -10.81
CA ASN A 378 -19.64 15.78 -10.05
C ASN A 378 -20.81 16.27 -10.91
N ASP A 379 -20.55 16.70 -12.13
CA ASP A 379 -21.60 17.07 -13.08
C ASP A 379 -22.48 15.86 -13.43
N PHE A 380 -21.86 14.70 -13.70
CA PHE A 380 -22.60 13.46 -13.92
C PHE A 380 -23.43 13.06 -12.70
N PHE A 381 -22.86 13.11 -11.50
CA PHE A 381 -23.56 12.83 -10.24
C PHE A 381 -24.79 13.74 -10.07
N LYS A 382 -24.64 15.05 -10.30
CA LYS A 382 -25.76 16.01 -10.20
C LYS A 382 -26.86 15.70 -11.20
N LYS A 383 -26.50 15.45 -12.47
CA LYS A 383 -27.44 15.08 -13.54
C LYS A 383 -28.15 13.75 -13.22
N TRP A 384 -27.40 12.75 -12.77
CA TRP A 384 -27.98 11.45 -12.41
C TRP A 384 -28.91 11.56 -11.21
N ASN A 385 -28.65 12.46 -10.27
CA ASN A 385 -29.56 12.71 -9.15
C ASN A 385 -30.85 13.45 -9.60
N SER A 386 -30.73 14.51 -10.41
CA SER A 386 -31.84 15.40 -10.76
C SER A 386 -32.73 14.93 -11.92
N ASN A 387 -32.19 14.19 -12.89
CA ASN A 387 -32.90 13.81 -14.12
C ASN A 387 -33.78 12.56 -13.94
N GLY A 388 -34.75 12.39 -14.86
CA GLY A 388 -35.55 11.18 -15.00
C GLY A 388 -36.35 10.82 -13.75
N LYS A 389 -36.86 11.83 -13.02
CA LYS A 389 -37.66 11.61 -11.80
C LYS A 389 -38.90 10.77 -12.09
N ASP A 390 -39.56 11.03 -13.20
CA ASP A 390 -40.66 10.24 -13.74
C ASP A 390 -40.27 8.78 -13.97
N VAL A 391 -39.13 8.52 -14.63
CA VAL A 391 -38.63 7.16 -14.89
C VAL A 391 -38.28 6.43 -13.60
N LYS A 392 -37.65 7.11 -12.64
CA LYS A 392 -37.30 6.58 -11.32
C LYS A 392 -38.53 6.24 -10.48
N LEU A 393 -39.59 7.06 -10.59
CA LEU A 393 -40.84 6.83 -9.88
C LEU A 393 -41.66 5.70 -10.52
N CYS A 394 -41.69 5.62 -11.84
CA CYS A 394 -42.40 4.57 -12.58
C CYS A 394 -41.74 3.19 -12.46
N ASP A 395 -40.43 3.13 -12.27
CA ASP A 395 -39.67 1.90 -12.11
C ASP A 395 -38.79 1.95 -10.86
N ALA A 396 -39.37 1.55 -9.73
CA ALA A 396 -38.67 1.51 -8.45
C ALA A 396 -37.48 0.52 -8.41
N VAL A 397 -37.47 -0.48 -9.30
CA VAL A 397 -36.46 -1.54 -9.30
C VAL A 397 -35.24 -1.15 -10.13
N SER A 398 -35.44 -0.58 -11.32
CA SER A 398 -34.35 -0.29 -12.28
C SER A 398 -34.36 1.12 -12.88
N GLY A 399 -35.27 1.99 -12.44
CA GLY A 399 -35.39 3.34 -12.98
C GLY A 399 -34.12 4.18 -12.81
N TYR A 400 -33.40 4.02 -11.69
CA TYR A 400 -32.12 4.70 -11.48
C TYR A 400 -31.03 4.23 -12.45
N GLU A 401 -30.91 2.93 -12.70
CA GLU A 401 -30.00 2.34 -13.68
C GLU A 401 -30.32 2.82 -15.09
N LYS A 402 -31.60 2.81 -15.48
CA LYS A 402 -32.05 3.27 -16.80
C LYS A 402 -31.64 4.72 -17.05
N VAL A 403 -31.86 5.61 -16.07
CA VAL A 403 -31.44 7.01 -16.16
C VAL A 403 -29.91 7.12 -16.22
N GLY A 404 -29.20 6.37 -15.36
CA GLY A 404 -27.74 6.37 -15.31
C GLY A 404 -27.12 5.91 -16.63
N ARG A 405 -27.61 4.81 -17.21
CA ARG A 405 -27.17 4.26 -18.49
C ARG A 405 -27.45 5.21 -19.65
N GLY A 406 -28.62 5.84 -19.68
CA GLY A 406 -28.95 6.85 -20.69
C GLY A 406 -28.02 8.06 -20.62
N LEU A 407 -27.72 8.54 -19.40
CA LEU A 407 -26.75 9.60 -19.19
C LEU A 407 -25.33 9.17 -19.59
N ALA A 408 -24.93 7.95 -19.24
CA ALA A 408 -23.62 7.40 -19.58
C ALA A 408 -23.42 7.38 -21.10
N LYS A 409 -24.44 6.92 -21.85
CA LYS A 409 -24.45 6.96 -23.32
C LYS A 409 -24.35 8.38 -23.88
N ALA A 410 -25.08 9.34 -23.30
CA ALA A 410 -25.04 10.72 -23.74
C ALA A 410 -23.71 11.45 -23.46
N ASN A 411 -22.92 10.97 -22.50
CA ASN A 411 -21.65 11.59 -22.10
C ASN A 411 -20.41 10.75 -22.50
N ASP A 412 -20.58 9.67 -23.28
CA ASP A 412 -19.50 8.74 -23.69
C ASP A 412 -18.73 8.14 -22.49
N VAL A 413 -19.45 7.82 -21.41
CA VAL A 413 -18.88 7.30 -20.15
C VAL A 413 -19.25 5.84 -19.97
N LEU A 414 -18.29 4.98 -19.62
CA LEU A 414 -18.55 3.57 -19.33
C LEU A 414 -19.55 3.40 -18.17
N PHE A 415 -20.47 2.46 -18.32
CA PHE A 415 -21.49 2.12 -17.33
C PHE A 415 -21.52 0.62 -17.03
N SER A 416 -21.45 0.26 -15.75
CA SER A 416 -21.53 -1.12 -15.28
C SER A 416 -22.68 -1.32 -14.31
N GLU A 417 -23.36 -2.46 -14.39
CA GLU A 417 -24.50 -2.80 -13.55
C GLU A 417 -24.35 -4.20 -12.95
N TYR A 418 -24.80 -4.35 -11.71
CA TYR A 418 -24.69 -5.61 -10.99
C TYR A 418 -25.70 -6.60 -11.57
N SER A 419 -25.20 -7.70 -12.12
CA SER A 419 -26.04 -8.79 -12.59
C SER A 419 -26.18 -9.83 -11.49
N THR A 420 -27.41 -10.06 -11.04
CA THR A 420 -27.75 -11.18 -10.15
C THR A 420 -27.46 -12.52 -10.81
N THR A 421 -27.62 -12.63 -12.13
CA THR A 421 -27.34 -13.85 -12.90
C THR A 421 -25.87 -14.23 -12.86
N PHE A 422 -24.97 -13.26 -13.02
CA PHE A 422 -23.52 -13.49 -13.03
C PHE A 422 -22.86 -13.26 -11.66
N GLY A 423 -23.62 -12.77 -10.68
CA GLY A 423 -23.12 -12.46 -9.33
C GLY A 423 -22.10 -11.31 -9.30
N MET A 424 -21.97 -10.52 -10.36
CA MET A 424 -20.91 -9.52 -10.54
C MET A 424 -21.39 -8.29 -11.33
N LEU A 425 -20.61 -7.21 -11.28
CA LEU A 425 -20.79 -6.05 -12.17
C LEU A 425 -20.45 -6.45 -13.60
N VAL A 426 -21.37 -6.16 -14.53
CA VAL A 426 -21.23 -6.38 -15.96
C VAL A 426 -21.25 -5.03 -16.65
N ILE A 427 -20.34 -4.84 -17.61
CA ILE A 427 -20.31 -3.62 -18.43
C ILE A 427 -21.56 -3.65 -19.31
N THR A 428 -22.38 -2.63 -19.19
CA THR A 428 -23.65 -2.49 -19.94
C THR A 428 -23.59 -1.42 -21.03
N PHE A 429 -22.54 -0.59 -20.99
CA PHE A 429 -22.18 0.36 -22.02
C PHE A 429 -20.68 0.63 -21.93
N ASP A 430 -19.94 0.40 -23.02
CA ASP A 430 -18.52 0.75 -23.15
C ASP A 430 -18.34 1.62 -24.41
N PRO A 431 -17.90 2.89 -24.28
CA PRO A 431 -17.67 3.76 -25.43
C PRO A 431 -16.56 3.25 -26.36
N ALA A 432 -15.68 2.36 -25.89
CA ALA A 432 -14.60 1.79 -26.69
C ALA A 432 -15.05 0.60 -27.56
N GLU A 433 -16.14 -0.09 -27.20
CA GLU A 433 -16.67 -1.22 -27.99
C GLU A 433 -17.59 -0.75 -29.13
N GLU A 434 -18.35 0.34 -28.96
CA GLU A 434 -19.18 0.91 -30.04
C GLU A 434 -18.30 1.48 -31.19
N LYS A 435 -17.13 2.05 -30.89
CA LYS A 435 -16.18 2.58 -31.90
C LYS A 435 -15.50 1.50 -32.76
N PHE A 436 -15.61 0.23 -32.39
CA PHE A 436 -15.02 -0.89 -33.15
C PHE A 436 -15.93 -1.35 -34.29
N PHE A 437 -17.25 -1.13 -34.19
CA PHE A 437 -18.20 -1.50 -35.24
C PHE A 437 -18.33 -0.41 -36.32
N ASP A 438 -18.13 0.87 -35.97
CA ASP A 438 -18.22 1.97 -36.94
C ASP A 438 -16.98 2.09 -37.87
N ALA A 439 -15.94 1.27 -37.64
CA ALA A 439 -14.69 1.32 -38.42
C ALA A 439 -14.62 0.30 -39.58
N GLU A 440 -15.56 -0.65 -39.70
CA GLU A 440 -15.57 -1.64 -40.78
C GLU A 440 -16.52 -1.32 -41.96
N ASP A 441 -17.41 -0.33 -41.83
CA ASP A 441 -18.40 0.01 -42.88
C ASP A 441 -17.98 1.18 -43.78
N GLY A 442 -16.68 1.36 -43.98
CA GLY A 442 -16.11 2.53 -44.66
C GLY A 442 -15.16 2.23 -45.81
N GLU A 443 -15.52 1.37 -46.76
CA GLU A 443 -15.07 1.44 -48.18
C GLU A 443 -15.71 0.31 -49.02
N ILE A 444 -16.87 0.58 -49.63
CA ILE A 444 -17.27 -0.13 -50.85
C ILE A 444 -17.12 0.89 -51.98
N GLU A 445 -15.95 0.88 -52.62
CA GLU A 445 -15.74 1.56 -53.90
C GLU A 445 -16.71 0.97 -54.92
N THR A 446 -17.70 1.77 -55.32
CA THR A 446 -18.49 1.56 -56.52
C THR A 446 -17.57 1.68 -57.74
N THR A 447 -17.14 0.55 -58.29
CA THR A 447 -16.50 0.51 -59.61
C THR A 447 -17.58 0.42 -60.68
N ASP A 448 -17.75 1.54 -61.39
CA ASP A 448 -18.61 1.67 -62.55
C ASP A 448 -18.19 0.69 -63.67
N GLY A 449 -19.21 0.04 -64.23
CA GLY A 449 -19.06 -0.95 -65.27
C GLY A 449 -18.56 -0.37 -66.60
N LYS A 450 -17.64 -1.12 -67.22
CA LYS A 450 -17.54 -1.21 -68.68
C LYS A 450 -17.51 -2.68 -69.07
N GLN A 451 -18.55 -3.08 -69.80
CA GLN A 451 -18.65 -4.32 -70.55
C GLN A 451 -17.53 -4.42 -71.59
N GLU A 452 -16.97 -5.61 -71.78
CA GLU A 452 -17.02 -6.28 -73.08
C GLU A 452 -16.90 -7.81 -72.91
N PRO A 453 -17.55 -8.60 -73.79
CA PRO A 453 -17.71 -10.05 -73.65
C PRO A 453 -16.60 -10.83 -74.38
N ILE A 454 -16.53 -12.16 -74.24
CA ILE A 454 -16.46 -13.15 -75.34
C ILE A 454 -16.08 -14.57 -74.82
N ALA A 455 -16.91 -15.52 -75.26
CA ALA A 455 -16.72 -16.93 -75.62
C ALA A 455 -16.36 -18.01 -74.59
N ALA A 456 -17.22 -19.03 -74.66
CA ALA A 456 -17.03 -20.40 -74.23
C ALA A 456 -15.84 -21.09 -74.91
N MET A 457 -15.11 -21.90 -74.13
CA MET A 457 -14.82 -23.31 -74.42
C MET A 457 -14.29 -24.00 -73.16
#